data_AF-A0A382ZGP8-F1
#
_entry.id   AF-A0A382ZGP8-F1
#
_cell.length_a   1.000
_cell.length_b   1.000
_cell.length_c   1.000
_cell.angle_alpha   90.00
_cell.angle_beta   90.00
_cell.angle_gamma   90.00
#
_symmetry.space_group_name_H-M   'P 1'
#
loop_
_entity.id
_entity.type
_entity.pdbx_description
1 polymer ?
#
loop_
_entity_poly.entity_id
_entity_poly.type
_entity_poly.pdbx_seq_one_letter_code
_entity_poly.pdbx_strand_id
1 'polypeptide(L)'
;MSGIIGHLTYAILGRQAILEKAPKIAQLIDEHLDSYLAGAYFGADIMTLPGGRCIVCGGEYGYGGNHPDHCPEDHIPLHPYTLTFDGVSYRPQ
;
A
#
# COMPACT_ATOMS: atom_id res chain seq x y z
N MET A 1 -14.64 0.96 4.57
CA MET A 1 -14.84 1.61 3.25
C MET A 1 -13.68 2.59 3.10
N SER A 2 -12.71 2.36 2.22
CA SER A 2 -12.89 2.00 0.80
C SER A 2 -11.93 0.91 0.34
N GLY A 3 -12.50 -0.16 -0.24
CA GLY A 3 -11.77 -1.13 -1.04
C GLY A 3 -11.46 -0.61 -2.46
N ILE A 4 -11.28 -1.52 -3.41
CA ILE A 4 -10.97 -1.24 -4.83
C ILE A 4 -11.73 -0.04 -5.44
N ILE A 5 -13.02 0.10 -5.17
CA ILE A 5 -13.86 1.13 -5.80
C ILE A 5 -13.39 2.55 -5.49
N GLY A 6 -13.15 2.92 -4.22
CA GLY A 6 -12.77 4.29 -3.92
C GLY A 6 -11.33 4.60 -4.29
N HIS A 7 -10.40 3.64 -4.21
CA HIS A 7 -9.02 3.84 -4.69
C HIS A 7 -8.97 4.13 -6.18
N LEU A 8 -9.72 3.35 -6.97
CA LEU A 8 -9.84 3.61 -8.41
C LEU A 8 -10.56 4.94 -8.69
N THR A 9 -11.58 5.28 -7.90
CA THR A 9 -12.27 6.57 -8.04
C THR A 9 -11.33 7.75 -7.80
N TYR A 10 -10.52 7.71 -6.75
CA TYR A 10 -9.54 8.76 -6.47
C TYR A 10 -8.45 8.83 -7.54
N ALA A 11 -8.00 7.70 -8.08
CA ALA A 11 -7.05 7.68 -9.18
C ALA A 11 -7.62 8.39 -10.42
N ILE A 12 -8.87 8.09 -10.79
CA ILE A 12 -9.54 8.74 -11.93
C ILE A 12 -9.68 10.26 -11.70
N LEU A 13 -10.08 10.68 -10.50
CA LEU A 13 -10.15 12.10 -10.15
C LEU A 13 -8.77 12.78 -10.17
N GLY A 14 -7.73 12.09 -9.71
CA GLY A 14 -6.35 12.56 -9.75
C GLY A 14 -5.87 12.79 -11.19
N ARG A 15 -6.15 11.84 -12.09
CA ARG A 15 -5.90 12.00 -13.53
C ARG A 15 -6.65 13.20 -14.11
N GLN A 16 -7.92 13.41 -13.74
CA GLN A 16 -8.69 14.58 -14.22
C GLN A 16 -8.06 15.90 -13.73
N ALA A 17 -7.69 15.97 -12.45
CA ALA A 17 -7.10 17.16 -11.86
C ALA A 17 -5.71 17.50 -12.42
N ILE A 18 -4.93 16.51 -12.86
CA ILE A 18 -3.60 16.74 -13.43
C ILE A 18 -3.64 17.13 -14.92
N LEU A 19 -4.77 16.96 -15.60
CA LEU A 19 -4.90 17.25 -17.04
C LEU A 19 -4.53 18.71 -17.36
N GLU A 20 -5.01 19.65 -16.55
CA GLU A 20 -4.73 21.08 -16.75
C GLU A 20 -3.33 21.49 -16.26
N LYS A 21 -2.80 20.80 -15.24
CA LYS A 21 -1.54 21.16 -14.57
C LYS A 21 -0.30 20.53 -15.22
N ALA A 22 -0.45 19.30 -15.71
CA ALA A 22 0.62 18.53 -16.33
C ALA A 22 0.03 17.60 -17.42
N PRO A 23 -0.36 18.14 -18.59
CA PRO A 23 -1.04 17.39 -19.63
C PRO A 23 -0.23 16.20 -20.16
N LYS A 24 1.11 16.28 -20.17
CA LYS A 24 1.98 15.16 -20.55
C LYS A 24 1.91 13.99 -19.56
N ILE A 25 1.75 14.27 -18.27
CA ILE A 25 1.56 13.22 -17.25
C ILE A 25 0.18 12.60 -17.41
N ALA A 26 -0.86 13.41 -17.64
CA ALA A 26 -2.19 12.89 -17.91
C ALA A 26 -2.21 11.96 -19.14
N GLN A 27 -1.52 12.34 -20.21
CA GLN A 27 -1.37 11.50 -21.40
C GLN A 27 -0.67 10.17 -21.08
N LEU A 28 0.44 10.21 -20.32
CA LEU A 28 1.14 8.99 -19.91
C LEU A 28 0.24 8.07 -19.06
N ILE A 29 -0.58 8.65 -18.18
CA ILE A 29 -1.58 7.91 -17.41
C ILE A 29 -2.60 7.26 -18.34
N ASP A 30 -3.11 7.99 -19.35
CA ASP A 30 -4.08 7.45 -20.31
C ASP A 30 -3.49 6.29 -21.14
N GLU A 31 -2.24 6.40 -21.56
CA GLU A 31 -1.51 5.35 -22.29
C GLU A 31 -1.29 4.07 -21.45
N HIS A 32 -1.28 4.21 -20.12
CA HIS A 32 -1.01 3.12 -19.18
C HIS A 32 -2.08 2.98 -18.10
N LEU A 33 -3.35 3.24 -18.46
CA LEU A 33 -4.45 3.39 -17.51
C LEU A 33 -4.60 2.17 -16.59
N ASP A 34 -4.55 0.96 -17.13
CA ASP A 34 -4.69 -0.27 -16.34
C ASP A 34 -3.59 -0.39 -15.27
N SER A 35 -2.35 -0.06 -15.62
CA SER A 35 -1.22 -0.09 -14.70
C SER A 35 -1.31 1.02 -13.66
N TYR A 36 -1.77 2.21 -14.06
CA TYR A 36 -2.01 3.32 -13.15
C TYR A 36 -3.10 2.99 -12.12
N LEU A 37 -4.22 2.42 -12.56
CA LEU A 37 -5.32 2.00 -11.71
C LEU A 37 -4.91 0.85 -10.77
N ALA A 38 -4.18 -0.14 -11.29
CA ALA A 38 -3.63 -1.22 -10.48
C ALA A 38 -2.65 -0.67 -9.42
N GLY A 39 -1.75 0.25 -9.80
CA GLY A 39 -0.82 0.90 -8.88
C GLY A 39 -1.52 1.72 -7.80
N ALA A 40 -2.59 2.44 -8.16
CA ALA A 40 -3.39 3.18 -7.18
C ALA A 40 -4.08 2.26 -6.17
N TYR A 41 -4.56 1.10 -6.60
CA TYR A 41 -5.13 0.10 -5.70
C TYR A 41 -4.06 -0.60 -4.84
N PHE A 42 -2.94 -1.02 -5.45
CA PHE A 42 -1.87 -1.71 -4.73
C PHE A 42 -1.18 -0.82 -3.70
N GLY A 43 -0.92 0.44 -4.05
CA GLY A 43 -0.23 1.39 -3.19
C GLY A 43 -1.07 1.88 -2.01
N ALA A 44 -2.41 1.80 -2.10
CA ALA A 44 -3.29 2.36 -1.09
C ALA A 44 -4.06 1.32 -0.27
N ASP A 45 -4.47 0.18 -0.86
CA ASP A 45 -5.30 -0.83 -0.18
C ASP A 45 -4.53 -2.09 0.18
N ILE A 46 -3.74 -2.60 -0.77
CA ILE A 46 -3.04 -3.87 -0.57
C ILE A 46 -1.80 -3.69 0.30
N MET A 47 -1.33 -2.43 0.52
CA MET A 47 -0.19 -2.07 1.38
C MET A 47 0.78 -3.23 1.50
N THR A 48 1.62 -3.45 0.49
CA THR A 48 2.46 -4.67 0.39
C THR A 48 3.46 -4.86 1.53
N LEU A 49 3.50 -3.92 2.47
CA LEU A 49 4.24 -4.00 3.70
C LEU A 49 3.40 -4.74 4.76
N PRO A 50 3.87 -5.88 5.28
CA PRO A 50 3.21 -6.51 6.42
C PRO A 50 3.36 -5.63 7.67
N GLY A 51 2.39 -5.73 8.57
CA GLY A 51 2.43 -5.13 9.90
C GLY A 51 3.52 -5.76 10.77
N GLY A 52 3.78 -7.06 10.58
CA GLY A 52 4.87 -7.76 11.22
C GLY A 52 5.22 -9.11 10.60
N ARG A 53 6.39 -9.63 10.98
CA ARG A 53 6.92 -10.92 10.53
C ARG A 53 7.14 -11.84 11.72
N CYS A 54 6.74 -13.10 11.57
CA CYS A 54 7.04 -14.13 12.55
C CYS A 54 8.50 -14.57 12.43
N ILE A 55 9.24 -14.55 13.54
CA ILE A 55 10.66 -14.91 13.56
C ILE A 55 10.89 -16.44 13.50
N VAL A 56 9.85 -17.25 13.77
CA VAL A 56 9.95 -18.71 13.76
C VAL A 56 9.51 -19.28 12.42
N CYS A 57 8.25 -19.05 12.02
CA CYS A 57 7.74 -19.59 10.74
C CYS A 57 8.16 -18.75 9.52
N GLY A 58 8.66 -17.53 9.74
CA GLY A 58 9.06 -16.62 8.68
C GLY A 58 7.91 -15.91 7.96
N GLY A 59 6.66 -16.24 8.28
CA GLY A 59 5.45 -15.68 7.67
C GLY A 59 5.26 -14.19 7.94
N GLU A 60 4.64 -13.51 6.98
CA GLU A 60 4.33 -12.08 7.02
C GLU A 60 2.82 -11.87 7.24
N TYR A 61 2.46 -11.00 8.16
CA TYR A 61 1.08 -10.82 8.60
C TYR A 61 0.74 -9.35 8.86
N GLY A 62 -0.55 -9.02 8.73
CA GLY A 62 -1.04 -7.67 8.98
C GLY A 62 -0.91 -6.71 7.81
N TYR A 63 -1.59 -6.99 6.69
CA TYR A 63 -1.61 -6.07 5.54
C TYR A 63 -2.79 -5.09 5.64
N GLY A 64 -2.76 -4.02 4.84
CA GLY A 64 -3.89 -3.09 4.70
C GLY A 64 -4.29 -2.37 5.99
N GLY A 65 -3.31 -2.08 6.87
CA GLY A 65 -3.55 -1.40 8.16
C GLY A 65 -4.04 -2.32 9.29
N ASN A 66 -3.93 -3.65 9.11
CA ASN A 66 -4.11 -4.60 10.21
C ASN A 66 -2.77 -4.83 10.94
N HIS A 67 -2.76 -4.81 12.27
CA HIS A 67 -1.55 -4.97 13.08
C HIS A 67 -1.75 -6.09 14.12
N PRO A 68 -1.69 -7.36 13.71
CA PRO A 68 -1.76 -8.45 14.65
C PRO A 68 -0.52 -8.43 15.57
N ASP A 69 -0.73 -8.61 16.87
CA ASP A 69 0.37 -8.69 17.83
C ASP A 69 1.09 -10.05 17.77
N HIS A 70 0.40 -11.10 17.29
CA HIS A 70 0.87 -12.48 17.33
C HIS A 70 0.67 -13.20 15.99
N CYS A 71 1.55 -14.15 15.71
CA CYS A 71 1.46 -15.04 14.57
C CYS A 71 0.24 -15.97 14.72
N PRO A 72 -0.54 -16.21 13.65
CA PRO A 72 -1.73 -17.08 13.73
C PRO A 72 -1.38 -18.57 13.84
N GLU A 73 -0.17 -18.98 13.44
CA GLU A 73 0.22 -20.40 13.40
C GLU A 73 0.80 -20.90 14.74
N ASP A 74 1.71 -20.13 15.34
CA ASP A 74 2.47 -20.51 16.54
C ASP A 74 2.22 -19.56 17.74
N HIS A 75 1.39 -18.53 17.55
CA HIS A 75 0.99 -17.55 18.57
C HIS A 75 2.15 -16.79 19.22
N ILE A 76 3.34 -16.75 18.62
CA ILE A 76 4.43 -15.92 19.13
C ILE A 76 4.27 -14.46 18.69
N PRO A 77 4.83 -13.49 19.45
CA PRO A 77 4.80 -12.09 19.04
C PRO A 77 5.43 -11.86 17.66
N LEU A 78 4.74 -11.09 16.83
CA LEU A 78 5.29 -10.68 15.54
C LEU A 78 6.33 -9.57 15.74
N HIS A 79 7.43 -9.64 14.99
CA HIS A 79 8.37 -8.54 14.92
C HIS A 79 7.83 -7.50 13.93
N PRO A 80 7.53 -6.26 14.36
CA PRO A 80 6.96 -5.26 13.47
C PRO A 80 7.87 -4.98 12.27
N TYR A 81 7.26 -4.74 11.11
CA TYR A 81 8.02 -4.21 9.97
C TYR A 81 8.50 -2.79 10.30
N THR A 82 9.76 -2.53 10.01
CA THR A 82 10.35 -1.20 10.15
C THR A 82 11.16 -0.85 8.91
N LEU A 83 11.02 0.38 8.43
CA LEU A 83 11.90 0.97 7.41
C LEU A 83 12.76 2.02 8.10
N THR A 84 14.08 1.89 8.04
CA THR A 84 14.99 2.96 8.50
C THR A 84 15.50 3.72 7.29
N PHE A 85 15.24 5.03 7.25
CA PHE A 85 15.74 5.93 6.21
C PHE A 85 16.22 7.22 6.86
N ASP A 86 17.46 7.62 6.55
CA ASP A 86 18.12 8.81 7.10
C ASP A 86 18.08 8.91 8.65
N GLY A 87 18.32 7.78 9.31
CA GLY A 87 18.28 7.67 10.78
C GLY A 87 16.87 7.73 11.40
N VAL A 88 15.82 7.88 10.59
CA VAL A 88 14.43 7.86 11.03
C VAL A 88 13.84 6.47 10.79
N SER A 89 13.18 5.91 11.80
CA SER A 89 12.48 4.63 11.69
C SER A 89 10.98 4.85 11.48
N TYR A 90 10.45 4.23 10.44
CA TYR A 90 9.05 4.26 10.07
C TYR A 90 8.41 2.90 10.32
N ARG A 91 7.16 2.89 10.77
CA ARG A 91 6.30 1.70 10.85
C ARG A 91 4.99 1.98 10.12
N PRO A 92 4.39 0.99 9.44
CA PRO A 92 3.02 1.11 8.93
C PRO A 92 2.09 1.50 10.09
N GLN A 93 1.28 2.56 9.91
CA GLN A 93 0.25 2.96 10.88
C GLN A 93 -1.06 2.22 10.68
#